data_AF-K1TK18-F1
#
_entry.id   AF-K1TK18-F1
#
_cell.length_a   1.000
_cell.length_b   1.000
_cell.length_c   1.000
_cell.angle_alpha   90.00
_cell.angle_beta   90.00
_cell.angle_gamma   90.00
#
_symmetry.space_group_name_H-M   'P 1'
#
loop_
_entity.id
_entity.type
_entity.pdbx_description
1 polymer ?
#
loop_
_entity_poly.entity_id
_entity_poly.type
_entity_poly.pdbx_seq_one_letter_code
_entity_poly.pdbx_strand_id
1 'polypeptide(L)'
;MTHPELIESFHRRYIDAGSDIVYANTFGANAYKLQDSGYSVEEIIGAGVKIARKAVHTVNFGTFHSVFYQILLQSGRISSGNILNDRQKRDLILPILKKITDCKKRSAAEVTELAGNYLAAIGYYKNTGDIENSRKKLPEEEKQHFSRIYEAYEEARKNTGGLDFEDILKECEEFLQRDPGQRTYWQNRFEYILID
;
A
#
# COMPACT_ATOMS: atom_id res chain seq x y z
N MET A 1 25.48 14.30 -2.00
CA MET A 1 25.44 14.72 -3.43
C MET A 1 25.93 16.16 -3.53
N THR A 2 27.02 16.41 -4.25
CA THR A 2 27.67 17.74 -4.30
C THR A 2 27.15 18.65 -5.43
N HIS A 3 26.56 18.08 -6.50
CA HIS A 3 26.07 18.85 -7.65
C HIS A 3 24.68 18.36 -8.14
N PRO A 4 23.60 18.61 -7.38
CA PRO A 4 22.26 18.12 -7.71
C PRO A 4 21.71 18.71 -9.02
N GLU A 5 22.01 19.98 -9.31
CA GLU A 5 21.60 20.69 -10.54
C GLU A 5 22.13 20.01 -11.82
N LEU A 6 23.36 19.49 -11.77
CA LEU A 6 23.97 18.80 -12.91
C LEU A 6 23.26 17.48 -13.21
N ILE A 7 22.91 16.73 -12.17
CA ILE A 7 22.19 15.45 -12.31
C ILE A 7 20.77 15.70 -12.83
N GLU A 8 20.11 16.74 -12.33
CA GLU A 8 18.83 17.21 -12.87
C GLU A 8 18.93 17.54 -14.37
N SER A 9 20.00 18.23 -14.77
CA SER A 9 20.21 18.60 -16.18
C SER A 9 20.40 17.37 -17.09
N PHE A 10 21.02 16.29 -16.60
CA PHE A 10 21.12 15.05 -17.38
C PHE A 10 19.75 14.43 -17.60
N HIS A 11 18.93 14.31 -16.55
CA HIS A 11 17.56 13.82 -16.69
C HIS A 11 16.77 14.66 -17.71
N ARG A 12 16.81 15.99 -17.61
CA ARG A 12 16.15 16.87 -18.58
C ARG A 12 16.64 16.65 -20.00
N ARG A 13 17.96 16.53 -20.22
CA ARG A 13 18.52 16.26 -21.54
C ARG A 13 18.04 14.94 -22.16
N TYR A 14 17.86 13.90 -21.35
CA TYR A 14 17.29 12.64 -21.83
C TYR A 14 15.81 12.79 -22.20
N ILE A 15 15.03 13.50 -21.38
CA ILE A 15 13.64 13.83 -21.69
C ILE A 15 13.55 14.65 -22.98
N ASP A 16 14.36 15.71 -23.12
CA ASP A 16 14.39 16.58 -24.31
C ASP A 16 14.83 15.81 -25.57
N ALA A 17 15.63 14.75 -25.42
CA ALA A 17 16.01 13.84 -26.49
C ALA A 17 14.93 12.81 -26.85
N GLY A 18 13.77 12.83 -26.18
CA GLY A 18 12.64 11.94 -26.41
C GLY A 18 12.65 10.68 -25.53
N SER A 19 13.34 10.68 -24.39
CA SER A 19 13.24 9.56 -23.44
C SER A 19 11.93 9.64 -22.67
N ASP A 20 11.12 8.59 -22.76
CA ASP A 20 9.86 8.47 -22.00
C ASP A 20 10.06 7.91 -20.59
N ILE A 21 11.25 7.34 -20.31
CA ILE A 21 11.61 6.71 -19.03
C ILE A 21 12.96 7.24 -18.56
N VAL A 22 13.06 7.62 -17.29
CA VAL A 22 14.32 7.94 -16.63
C VAL A 22 14.49 7.14 -15.35
N TYR A 23 15.68 6.61 -15.13
CA TYR A 23 16.06 6.03 -13.84
C TYR A 23 16.54 7.13 -12.91
N ALA A 24 16.26 7.03 -11.60
CA ALA A 24 16.77 7.95 -10.58
C ALA A 24 18.32 7.90 -10.40
N ASN A 25 18.99 7.07 -11.20
CA ASN A 25 20.44 6.88 -11.23
C ASN A 25 21.02 6.47 -9.87
N THR A 26 20.28 5.67 -9.12
CA THR A 26 20.62 5.17 -7.78
C THR A 26 21.19 3.75 -7.79
N PHE A 27 21.31 3.10 -8.95
CA PHE A 27 21.75 1.70 -9.12
C PHE A 27 23.13 1.39 -8.51
N GLY A 28 23.97 2.42 -8.30
CA GLY A 28 25.28 2.30 -7.66
C GLY A 28 25.29 2.48 -6.14
N ALA A 29 24.20 2.91 -5.51
CA ALA A 29 24.16 3.24 -4.08
C ALA A 29 23.93 1.97 -3.25
N ASN A 30 24.97 1.51 -2.55
CA ASN A 30 24.88 0.42 -1.59
C ASN A 30 25.82 0.65 -0.41
N ALA A 31 25.57 -0.02 0.71
CA ALA A 31 26.30 0.18 1.96
C ALA A 31 27.82 -0.01 1.79
N TYR A 32 28.24 -0.99 1.00
CA TYR A 32 29.66 -1.25 0.74
C TYR A 32 30.34 -0.09 0.00
N LYS A 33 29.68 0.49 -1.00
CA LYS A 33 30.22 1.62 -1.79
C LYS A 33 30.15 2.97 -1.08
N LEU A 34 29.32 3.10 -0.04
CA LEU A 34 29.09 4.34 0.70
C LEU A 34 29.80 4.38 2.07
N GLN A 35 30.52 3.32 2.44
CA GLN A 35 31.11 3.15 3.76
C GLN A 35 32.02 4.32 4.19
N ASP A 36 32.74 4.91 3.24
CA ASP A 36 33.66 6.04 3.48
C ASP A 36 33.15 7.38 2.91
N SER A 37 31.92 7.43 2.38
CA SER A 37 31.40 8.65 1.76
C SER A 37 30.80 9.64 2.76
N GLY A 38 30.57 9.22 4.02
CA GLY A 38 29.90 10.03 5.03
C GLY A 38 28.40 10.25 4.79
N TYR A 39 27.78 9.40 3.95
CA TYR A 39 26.35 9.48 3.60
C TYR A 39 25.72 8.09 3.71
N SER A 40 24.46 8.02 4.16
CA SER A 40 23.69 6.78 4.20
C SER A 40 23.15 6.39 2.82
N VAL A 41 22.79 5.11 2.68
CA VAL A 41 22.11 4.61 1.48
C VAL A 41 20.77 5.34 1.29
N GLU A 42 19.99 5.52 2.35
CA GLU A 42 18.71 6.25 2.27
C GLU A 42 18.90 7.70 1.84
N GLU A 43 19.92 8.39 2.34
CA GLU A 43 20.21 9.78 1.97
C GLU A 43 20.50 9.91 0.47
N ILE A 44 21.34 9.02 -0.07
CA ILE A 44 21.70 9.04 -1.50
C ILE A 44 20.50 8.64 -2.37
N ILE A 45 19.77 7.59 -2.02
CA ILE A 45 18.60 7.15 -2.78
C ILE A 45 17.52 8.24 -2.76
N GLY A 46 17.21 8.79 -1.58
CA GLY A 46 16.20 9.83 -1.42
C GLY A 46 16.54 11.08 -2.22
N ALA A 47 17.81 11.50 -2.21
CA ALA A 47 18.27 12.65 -2.99
C ALA A 47 18.19 12.39 -4.51
N GLY A 48 18.58 11.20 -4.99
CA GLY A 48 18.48 10.81 -6.40
C GLY A 48 17.03 10.81 -6.90
N VAL A 49 16.10 10.20 -6.15
CA VAL A 49 14.67 10.21 -6.47
C VAL A 49 14.11 11.63 -6.49
N LYS A 50 14.48 12.48 -5.52
CA LYS A 50 14.03 13.87 -5.47
C LYS A 50 14.47 14.68 -6.69
N ILE A 51 15.71 14.48 -7.13
CA ILE A 51 16.27 15.15 -8.32
C ILE A 51 15.55 14.67 -9.58
N ALA A 52 15.38 13.36 -9.76
CA ALA A 52 14.66 12.82 -10.91
C ALA A 52 13.21 13.33 -11.00
N ARG A 53 12.50 13.40 -9.86
CA ARG A 53 11.15 13.98 -9.80
C ARG A 53 11.11 15.48 -10.08
N LYS A 54 12.15 16.21 -9.71
CA LYS A 54 12.27 17.65 -10.03
C LYS A 54 12.51 17.85 -11.53
N ALA A 55 13.31 16.97 -12.15
CA ALA A 55 13.61 17.01 -13.57
C ALA A 55 12.40 16.61 -14.45
N VAL A 56 11.56 15.69 -13.97
CA VAL A 56 10.44 15.15 -14.74
C VAL A 56 9.11 15.51 -14.08
N HIS A 57 8.41 16.48 -14.67
CA HIS A 57 7.17 17.03 -14.11
C HIS A 57 5.95 16.09 -14.19
N THR A 58 6.06 14.95 -14.87
CA THR A 58 4.91 14.11 -15.27
C THR A 58 5.06 12.61 -15.00
N VAL A 59 6.01 12.18 -14.15
CA VAL A 59 6.16 10.75 -13.82
C VAL A 59 5.55 10.44 -12.46
N ASN A 60 4.66 9.44 -12.43
CA ASN A 60 4.12 8.90 -11.19
C ASN A 60 5.02 7.78 -10.69
N PHE A 61 5.66 8.01 -9.55
CA PHE A 61 6.39 7.00 -8.80
C PHE A 61 5.57 6.57 -7.60
N GLY A 62 5.40 5.27 -7.40
CA GLY A 62 4.71 4.72 -6.25
C GLY A 62 4.63 3.21 -6.28
N THR A 63 4.25 2.62 -5.15
CA THR A 63 3.84 1.22 -5.10
C THR A 63 2.47 1.06 -5.76
N PHE A 64 2.05 -0.18 -6.06
CA PHE A 64 0.71 -0.47 -6.57
C PHE A 64 -0.39 0.22 -5.75
N HIS A 65 -0.30 0.13 -4.41
CA HIS A 65 -1.28 0.75 -3.52
C HIS A 65 -1.35 2.27 -3.68
N SER A 66 -0.20 2.96 -3.77
CA SER A 66 -0.17 4.41 -3.93
C SER A 66 -0.77 4.85 -5.27
N VAL A 67 -0.43 4.15 -6.36
CA VAL A 67 -0.93 4.48 -7.70
C VAL A 67 -2.43 4.21 -7.80
N PHE A 68 -2.90 3.05 -7.34
CA PHE A 68 -4.30 2.67 -7.41
C PHE A 68 -5.19 3.50 -6.47
N TYR A 69 -4.67 3.87 -5.30
CA TYR A 69 -5.33 4.85 -4.44
C TYR A 69 -5.53 6.18 -5.16
N GLN A 70 -4.52 6.69 -5.87
CA GLN A 70 -4.64 7.93 -6.64
C GLN A 70 -5.65 7.81 -7.77
N ILE A 71 -5.71 6.65 -8.45
CA ILE A 71 -6.72 6.38 -9.48
C ILE A 71 -8.13 6.49 -8.89
N LEU A 72 -8.40 5.79 -7.80
CA LEU A 72 -9.69 5.78 -7.13
C LEU A 72 -10.06 7.16 -6.54
N LEU A 73 -9.09 7.89 -6.02
CA LEU A 73 -9.30 9.23 -5.44
C LEU A 73 -9.62 10.25 -6.55
N GLN A 74 -8.87 10.25 -7.65
CA GLN A 74 -9.06 11.18 -8.77
C GLN A 74 -10.33 10.88 -9.57
N SER A 75 -10.80 9.62 -9.60
CA SER A 75 -12.09 9.27 -10.18
C SER A 75 -13.28 9.61 -9.28
N GLY A 76 -13.04 10.11 -8.05
CA GLY A 76 -14.07 10.38 -7.06
C GLY A 76 -14.74 9.12 -6.50
N ARG A 77 -14.16 7.94 -6.76
CA ARG A 77 -14.69 6.66 -6.27
C ARG A 77 -14.51 6.51 -4.76
N ILE A 78 -13.44 7.10 -4.22
CA ILE A 78 -13.12 7.13 -2.79
C ILE A 78 -12.77 8.56 -2.38
N SER A 79 -12.92 8.87 -1.10
CA SER A 79 -12.34 10.06 -0.48
C SER A 79 -11.25 9.67 0.51
N SER A 80 -10.41 10.62 0.92
CA SER A 80 -9.37 10.38 1.92
C SER A 80 -9.92 9.89 3.26
N GLY A 81 -11.19 10.20 3.57
CA GLY A 81 -11.88 9.72 4.77
C GLY A 81 -12.41 8.29 4.66
N ASN A 82 -12.36 7.67 3.48
CA ASN A 82 -12.84 6.30 3.29
C ASN A 82 -11.81 5.25 3.72
N ILE A 83 -10.52 5.55 3.85
CA ILE A 83 -9.55 4.52 4.31
C ILE A 83 -9.63 4.37 5.84
N LEU A 84 -9.89 3.15 6.31
CA LEU A 84 -9.93 2.83 7.72
C LEU A 84 -8.53 2.88 8.33
N ASN A 85 -8.36 3.70 9.37
CA ASN A 85 -7.16 3.68 10.20
C ASN A 85 -7.20 2.55 11.24
N ASP A 86 -6.06 2.27 11.88
CA ASP A 86 -5.93 1.18 12.86
C ASP A 86 -6.93 1.25 14.01
N ARG A 87 -7.28 2.46 14.45
CA ARG A 87 -8.29 2.65 15.50
C ARG A 87 -9.66 2.23 15.01
N GLN A 88 -10.07 2.67 13.83
CA GLN A 88 -11.35 2.29 13.23
C GLN A 88 -11.43 0.79 12.97
N LYS A 89 -10.35 0.18 12.46
CA LYS A 89 -10.26 -1.28 12.29
C LYS A 89 -10.44 -2.02 13.61
N ARG A 90 -9.82 -1.53 14.70
CA ARG A 90 -10.00 -2.09 16.05
C ARG A 90 -11.43 -1.93 16.56
N ASP A 91 -12.03 -0.75 16.38
CA ASP A 91 -13.40 -0.46 16.80
C ASP A 91 -14.42 -1.39 16.09
N LEU A 92 -14.13 -1.83 14.85
CA LEU A 92 -14.93 -2.81 14.12
C LEU A 92 -14.71 -4.25 14.62
N ILE A 93 -13.47 -4.67 14.84
CA ILE A 93 -13.18 -6.08 15.14
C ILE A 93 -13.45 -6.45 16.61
N LEU A 94 -13.26 -5.53 17.55
CA LEU A 94 -13.47 -5.77 18.99
C LEU A 94 -14.87 -6.30 19.34
N PRO A 95 -15.99 -5.71 18.86
CA PRO A 95 -17.32 -6.25 19.14
C PRO A 95 -17.55 -7.62 18.50
N ILE A 96 -16.93 -7.90 17.34
CA ILE A 96 -17.00 -9.20 16.66
C ILE A 96 -16.32 -10.28 17.48
N LEU A 97 -15.11 -10.01 17.98
CA LEU A 97 -14.37 -10.94 18.84
C LEU A 97 -15.18 -11.27 20.10
N LYS A 98 -15.71 -10.26 20.78
CA LYS A 98 -16.55 -10.46 21.98
C LYS A 98 -17.79 -11.33 21.74
N LYS A 99 -18.28 -11.39 20.49
CA LYS A 99 -19.45 -12.19 20.11
C LYS A 99 -19.09 -13.62 19.69
N ILE A 100 -17.93 -13.82 19.06
CA ILE A 100 -17.55 -15.10 18.43
C ILE A 100 -16.61 -15.92 19.30
N THR A 101 -15.72 -15.28 20.04
CA THR A 101 -14.70 -15.94 20.86
C THR A 101 -15.06 -15.85 22.35
N ASP A 102 -14.44 -16.69 23.19
CA ASP A 102 -14.68 -16.68 24.64
C ASP A 102 -13.89 -15.55 25.34
N CYS A 103 -14.13 -14.30 24.93
CA CYS A 103 -13.48 -13.13 25.51
C CYS A 103 -13.83 -12.91 26.99
N LYS A 104 -14.84 -13.59 27.55
CA LYS A 104 -15.27 -13.41 28.96
C LYS A 104 -14.20 -13.84 29.96
N LYS A 105 -13.26 -14.69 29.55
CA LYS A 105 -12.13 -15.15 30.37
C LYS A 105 -10.87 -14.29 30.23
N ARG A 106 -10.88 -13.30 29.33
CA ARG A 106 -9.70 -12.52 28.95
C ARG A 106 -9.77 -11.11 29.50
N SER A 107 -8.63 -10.57 29.89
CA SER A 107 -8.44 -9.17 30.22
C SER A 107 -8.60 -8.27 28.99
N ALA A 108 -8.85 -6.98 29.21
CA ALA A 108 -8.97 -6.00 28.13
C ALA A 108 -7.69 -5.90 27.27
N ALA A 109 -6.53 -6.14 27.87
CA ALA A 109 -5.24 -6.16 27.17
C ALA A 109 -5.15 -7.36 26.22
N GLU A 110 -5.49 -8.56 26.68
CA GLU A 110 -5.47 -9.78 25.87
C GLU A 110 -6.45 -9.71 24.69
N VAL A 111 -7.65 -9.13 24.89
CA VAL A 111 -8.61 -8.93 23.79
C VAL A 111 -8.07 -7.93 22.76
N THR A 112 -7.35 -6.91 23.21
CA THR A 112 -6.74 -5.90 22.34
C THR A 112 -5.58 -6.48 21.53
N GLU A 113 -4.76 -7.32 22.14
CA GLU A 113 -3.70 -8.06 21.46
C GLU A 113 -4.28 -9.03 20.42
N LEU A 114 -5.32 -9.78 20.81
CA LEU A 114 -6.02 -10.67 19.90
C LEU A 114 -6.61 -9.94 18.68
N ALA A 115 -7.19 -8.75 18.89
CA ALA A 115 -7.64 -7.89 17.80
C ALA A 115 -6.49 -7.54 16.84
N GLY A 116 -5.32 -7.19 17.36
CA GLY A 116 -4.11 -6.97 16.55
C GLY A 116 -3.71 -8.20 15.74
N ASN A 117 -3.70 -9.38 16.36
CA ASN A 117 -3.36 -10.65 15.71
C ASN A 117 -4.34 -11.00 14.58
N TYR A 118 -5.64 -10.82 14.81
CA TYR A 118 -6.63 -11.02 13.75
C TYR A 118 -6.51 -10.01 12.62
N LEU A 119 -6.32 -8.72 12.90
CA LEU A 119 -6.12 -7.72 11.84
C LEU A 119 -4.88 -8.04 11.01
N ALA A 120 -3.78 -8.47 11.64
CA ALA A 120 -2.57 -8.89 10.93
C ALA A 120 -2.78 -10.17 10.10
N ALA A 121 -3.54 -11.15 10.62
CA ALA A 121 -3.90 -12.37 9.90
C ALA A 121 -4.80 -12.06 8.69
N ILE A 122 -5.82 -11.22 8.88
CA ILE A 122 -6.74 -10.77 7.82
C ILE A 122 -5.97 -10.04 6.73
N GLY A 123 -5.14 -9.05 7.08
CA GLY A 123 -4.33 -8.31 6.10
C GLY A 123 -3.40 -9.23 5.30
N TYR A 124 -2.76 -10.19 5.97
CA TYR A 124 -1.92 -11.18 5.28
C TYR A 124 -2.74 -12.06 4.31
N TYR A 125 -3.90 -12.54 4.74
CA TYR A 125 -4.78 -13.35 3.89
C TYR A 125 -5.27 -12.57 2.67
N LYS A 126 -5.68 -11.30 2.85
CA LYS A 126 -6.11 -10.43 1.74
C LYS A 126 -5.00 -10.21 0.71
N ASN A 127 -3.76 -10.10 1.16
CA ASN A 127 -2.61 -9.87 0.27
C ASN A 127 -2.10 -11.13 -0.44
N THR A 128 -2.29 -12.33 0.14
CA THR A 128 -1.64 -13.56 -0.35
C THR A 128 -2.61 -14.65 -0.79
N GLY A 129 -3.85 -14.62 -0.33
CA GLY A 129 -4.79 -15.74 -0.45
C GLY A 129 -4.42 -16.97 0.39
N ASP A 130 -3.34 -16.92 1.18
CA ASP A 130 -2.83 -18.07 1.93
C ASP A 130 -3.44 -18.12 3.34
N ILE A 131 -4.45 -18.99 3.48
CA ILE A 131 -5.17 -19.19 4.73
C ILE A 131 -4.33 -19.90 5.80
N GLU A 132 -3.42 -20.80 5.41
CA GLU A 132 -2.63 -21.59 6.36
C GLU A 132 -1.61 -20.69 7.06
N ASN A 133 -0.87 -19.89 6.30
CA ASN A 133 0.12 -18.96 6.87
C ASN A 133 -0.55 -17.77 7.56
N SER A 134 -1.72 -17.33 7.10
CA SER A 134 -2.52 -16.33 7.83
C SER A 134 -2.85 -16.80 9.24
N ARG A 135 -3.36 -18.03 9.38
CA ARG A 135 -3.75 -18.60 10.68
C ARG A 135 -2.57 -18.81 11.63
N LYS A 136 -1.33 -18.98 11.14
CA LYS A 136 -0.14 -19.07 12.01
C LYS A 136 0.10 -17.83 12.87
N LYS A 137 -0.46 -16.68 12.49
CA LYS A 137 -0.41 -15.43 13.26
C LYS A 137 -1.37 -15.42 14.46
N LEU A 138 -2.21 -16.45 14.60
CA LEU A 138 -3.21 -16.56 15.65
C LEU A 138 -2.84 -17.63 16.68
N PRO A 139 -3.25 -17.47 17.95
CA PRO A 139 -3.23 -18.54 18.94
C PRO A 139 -3.99 -19.78 18.44
N GLU A 140 -3.56 -20.99 18.83
CA GLU A 140 -4.13 -22.24 18.30
C GLU A 140 -5.65 -22.35 18.50
N GLU A 141 -6.13 -21.98 19.69
CA GLU A 141 -7.55 -21.97 20.04
C GLU A 141 -8.40 -21.03 19.16
N GLU A 142 -7.77 -20.04 18.53
CA GLU A 142 -8.42 -18.97 17.76
C GLU A 142 -8.43 -19.24 16.24
N LYS A 143 -7.56 -20.15 15.76
CA LYS A 143 -7.44 -20.47 14.33
C LYS A 143 -8.75 -20.97 13.72
N GLN A 144 -9.52 -21.73 14.49
CA GLN A 144 -10.83 -22.27 14.06
C GLN A 144 -11.86 -21.16 13.78
N HIS A 145 -11.75 -20.00 14.43
CA HIS A 145 -12.71 -18.90 14.29
C HIS A 145 -12.37 -17.94 13.15
N PHE A 146 -11.19 -18.08 12.53
CA PHE A 146 -10.68 -17.13 11.53
C PHE A 146 -11.68 -16.84 10.41
N SER A 147 -12.22 -17.87 9.75
CA SER A 147 -13.12 -17.68 8.62
C SER A 147 -14.37 -16.88 9.00
N ARG A 148 -14.97 -17.20 10.15
CA ARG A 148 -16.18 -16.53 10.64
C ARG A 148 -15.90 -15.07 11.06
N ILE A 149 -14.76 -14.82 11.69
CA ILE A 149 -14.34 -13.47 12.11
C ILE A 149 -14.00 -12.62 10.89
N TYR A 150 -13.29 -13.19 9.91
CA TYR A 150 -12.97 -12.54 8.65
C TYR A 150 -14.24 -12.11 7.90
N GLU A 151 -15.21 -13.02 7.73
CA GLU A 151 -16.49 -12.71 7.08
C GLU A 151 -17.26 -11.60 7.81
N ALA A 152 -17.37 -11.71 9.13
CA ALA A 152 -18.05 -10.69 9.94
C ALA A 152 -17.32 -9.33 9.90
N TYR A 153 -15.99 -9.33 9.86
CA TYR A 153 -15.20 -8.11 9.75
C TYR A 153 -15.40 -7.44 8.39
N GLU A 154 -15.32 -8.21 7.31
CA GLU A 154 -15.55 -7.71 5.95
C GLU A 154 -16.96 -7.14 5.77
N GLU A 155 -17.97 -7.80 6.35
CA GLU A 155 -19.35 -7.29 6.36
C GLU A 155 -19.46 -5.98 7.14
N ALA A 156 -18.91 -5.92 8.36
CA ALA A 156 -18.91 -4.72 9.18
C ALA A 156 -18.17 -3.56 8.49
N ARG A 157 -17.01 -3.83 7.90
CA ARG A 157 -16.22 -2.87 7.11
C ARG A 157 -17.04 -2.35 5.94
N LYS A 158 -17.69 -3.22 5.14
CA LYS A 158 -18.54 -2.79 4.01
C LYS A 158 -19.69 -1.87 4.45
N ASN A 159 -20.31 -2.14 5.60
CA ASN A 159 -21.38 -1.30 6.15
C ASN A 159 -20.92 0.11 6.55
N THR A 160 -19.63 0.32 6.80
CA THR A 160 -19.08 1.66 7.03
C THR A 160 -18.88 2.47 5.74
N GLY A 161 -18.88 1.82 4.58
CA GLY A 161 -18.40 2.41 3.32
C GLY A 161 -16.89 2.72 3.30
N GLY A 162 -16.16 2.30 4.34
CA GLY A 162 -14.71 2.42 4.43
C GLY A 162 -13.98 1.29 3.72
N LEU A 163 -12.71 1.53 3.38
CA LEU A 163 -11.78 0.60 2.73
C LEU A 163 -10.60 0.27 3.63
N ASP A 164 -10.14 -0.98 3.64
CA ASP A 164 -8.79 -1.27 4.11
C ASP A 164 -7.77 -0.93 3.02
N PHE A 165 -6.52 -0.74 3.42
CA PHE A 165 -5.42 -0.53 2.49
C PHE A 165 -5.28 -1.70 1.51
N GLU A 166 -5.47 -2.93 2.01
CA GLU A 166 -5.40 -4.17 1.23
C GLU A 166 -6.53 -4.29 0.18
N ASP A 167 -7.61 -3.51 0.30
CA ASP A 167 -8.73 -3.55 -0.65
C ASP A 167 -8.53 -2.64 -1.87
N ILE A 168 -7.58 -1.71 -1.80
CA ILE A 168 -7.36 -0.70 -2.84
C ILE A 168 -7.14 -1.35 -4.21
N LEU A 169 -6.37 -2.44 -4.26
CA LEU A 169 -6.06 -3.15 -5.51
C LEU A 169 -7.32 -3.73 -6.14
N LYS A 170 -8.09 -4.49 -5.36
CA LYS A 170 -9.31 -5.14 -5.82
C LYS A 170 -10.38 -4.13 -6.22
N GLU A 171 -10.58 -3.08 -5.42
CA GLU A 171 -11.54 -2.02 -5.75
C GLU A 171 -11.16 -1.27 -7.03
N CYS A 172 -9.86 -1.01 -7.25
CA CYS A 172 -9.37 -0.40 -8.47
C CYS A 172 -9.57 -1.30 -9.69
N GLU A 173 -9.29 -2.60 -9.55
CA GLU A 173 -9.54 -3.58 -10.61
C GLU A 173 -11.03 -3.62 -10.98
N GLU A 174 -11.92 -3.82 -10.00
CA GLU A 174 -13.36 -3.87 -10.22
C GLU A 174 -13.89 -2.58 -10.84
N PHE A 175 -13.38 -1.43 -10.40
CA PHE A 175 -13.71 -0.12 -10.94
C PHE A 175 -13.35 -0.01 -12.44
N LEU A 176 -12.11 -0.34 -12.81
CA LEU A 176 -11.64 -0.24 -14.21
C LEU A 176 -12.27 -1.32 -15.12
N GLN A 177 -12.68 -2.46 -14.56
CA GLN A 177 -13.44 -3.46 -15.31
C GLN A 177 -14.86 -2.98 -15.63
N ARG A 178 -15.54 -2.35 -14.65
CA ARG A 178 -16.91 -1.87 -14.76
C ARG A 178 -17.08 -0.59 -15.57
N ASP A 179 -16.07 0.29 -15.59
CA ASP A 179 -16.09 1.57 -16.31
C ASP A 179 -15.04 1.61 -17.44
N PRO A 180 -15.41 1.24 -18.69
CA PRO A 180 -14.51 1.32 -19.84
C PRO A 180 -14.00 2.73 -20.15
N GLY A 181 -14.74 3.78 -19.81
CA GLY A 181 -14.34 5.16 -20.07
C GLY A 181 -13.17 5.56 -19.17
N GLN A 182 -13.27 5.24 -17.88
CA GLN A 182 -12.19 5.43 -16.92
C GLN A 182 -10.98 4.55 -17.27
N ARG A 183 -11.20 3.30 -17.67
CA ARG A 183 -10.12 2.43 -18.12
C ARG A 183 -9.32 3.03 -19.28
N THR A 184 -10.00 3.49 -20.32
CA THR A 184 -9.35 4.12 -21.47
C THR A 184 -8.62 5.41 -21.07
N TYR A 185 -9.22 6.23 -20.20
CA TYR A 185 -8.56 7.44 -19.67
C TYR A 185 -7.23 7.12 -18.99
N TRP A 186 -7.21 6.14 -18.08
CA TRP A 186 -6.00 5.75 -17.34
C TRP A 186 -4.97 5.04 -18.22
N GLN A 187 -5.40 4.23 -19.19
CA GLN A 187 -4.51 3.63 -20.18
C GLN A 187 -3.81 4.69 -21.04
N ASN A 188 -4.52 5.73 -21.47
CA ASN A 188 -3.92 6.83 -22.24
C ASN A 188 -3.02 7.72 -21.38
N ARG A 189 -3.30 7.83 -20.08
CA ARG A 189 -2.49 8.61 -19.14
C ARG A 189 -1.19 7.91 -18.77
N PHE A 190 -1.18 6.58 -18.75
CA PHE A 190 -0.03 5.74 -18.46
C PHE A 190 0.42 4.97 -19.71
N GLU A 191 0.89 5.71 -20.71
CA GLU A 191 1.36 5.13 -21.98
C GLU A 191 2.54 4.17 -21.78
N TYR A 192 3.40 4.47 -20.80
CA TYR A 192 4.56 3.64 -20.45
C TYR A 192 4.48 3.24 -18.97
N ILE A 193 4.63 1.94 -18.70
CA ILE A 193 4.56 1.38 -17.34
C ILE A 193 5.82 0.55 -17.09
N LEU A 194 6.52 0.88 -16.01
CA LEU A 194 7.63 0.10 -15.48
C LEU A 194 7.21 -0.50 -14.13
N ILE A 195 7.35 -1.81 -13.98
CA ILE A 195 7.08 -2.55 -12.74
C ILE A 195 8.40 -3.21 -12.33
N ASP A 196 8.85 -2.93 -11.10
CA ASP A 196 10.02 -3.53 -10.45
C ASP A 196 9.56 -4.62 -9.47
#